data_AF-A0A0D3CYD7-F1
#
_entry.id   AF-A0A0D3CYD7-F1
#
_cell.length_a   1.000
_cell.length_b   1.000
_cell.length_c   1.000
_cell.angle_alpha   90.00
_cell.angle_beta   90.00
_cell.angle_gamma   90.00
#
_symmetry.space_group_name_H-M   'P 1'
#
loop_
_entity.id
_entity.type
_entity.pdbx_description
1 polymer ?
#
loop_
_entity_poly.entity_id
_entity_poly.type
_entity_poly.pdbx_seq_one_letter_code
_entity_poly.pdbx_strand_id
1 'polypeptide(L)' 'MSKKIVLDGNDLSNFQTMWGIKKQDLDMKKRLSKMKLLDSLIAKPEPLAAYEEGLKKKLIDELMSN' A
#
# COMPACT_ATOMS: atom_id res chain seq x y z
N MET A 1 39.44 -12.89 18.56
CA MET A 1 39.40 -11.87 17.50
C MET A 1 37.99 -11.79 16.96
N SER A 2 37.27 -10.71 17.26
CA SER A 2 35.90 -10.50 16.81
C SER A 2 35.91 -10.33 15.28
N LYS A 3 35.28 -11.26 14.56
CA LYS A 3 35.17 -11.22 13.10
C LYS A 3 34.23 -10.07 12.73
N LYS A 4 34.77 -8.89 12.43
CA LYS A 4 34.00 -7.79 11.87
C LYS A 4 33.50 -8.28 10.51
N ILE A 5 32.22 -8.62 10.41
CA ILE A 5 31.58 -8.88 9.12
C ILE A 5 31.62 -7.55 8.38
N VAL A 6 32.61 -7.39 7.50
CA VAL A 6 32.64 -6.30 6.55
C VAL A 6 31.57 -6.67 5.53
N LEU A 7 30.37 -6.14 5.72
CA LEU A 7 29.34 -6.14 4.69
C LEU A 7 29.93 -5.36 3.52
N ASP A 8 30.15 -6.04 2.41
CA ASP A 8 30.74 -5.43 1.23
C ASP A 8 29.82 -4.31 0.73
N GLY A 9 30.34 -3.29 0.04
CA GLY A 9 29.53 -2.17 -0.47
C GLY A 9 28.37 -2.63 -1.37
N ASN A 10 28.53 -3.82 -1.96
CA ASN A 10 27.51 -4.52 -2.72
C ASN A 10 26.31 -4.98 -1.86
N ASP A 11 26.54 -5.47 -0.64
CA ASP A 11 25.48 -5.94 0.26
C ASP A 11 24.60 -4.78 0.71
N LEU A 12 25.20 -3.65 1.08
CA LEU A 12 24.45 -2.46 1.47
C LEU A 12 23.59 -1.92 0.33
N SER A 13 24.14 -1.88 -0.90
CA SER A 13 23.41 -1.52 -2.12
C SER A 13 22.23 -2.46 -2.38
N ASN A 14 22.43 -3.77 -2.20
CA ASN A 14 21.39 -4.78 -2.33
C ASN A 14 20.28 -4.59 -1.28
N PHE A 15 20.64 -4.32 -0.02
CA PHE A 15 19.66 -4.03 1.03
C PHE A 15 18.86 -2.76 0.76
N GLN A 16 19.51 -1.69 0.29
CA GLN A 16 18.81 -0.46 -0.09
C GLN A 16 17.83 -0.70 -1.24
N THR A 17 18.24 -1.48 -2.24
CA THR A 17 17.40 -1.86 -3.37
C THR A 17 16.20 -2.68 -2.92
N MET A 18 16.41 -3.73 -2.12
CA MET A 18 15.32 -4.55 -1.56
C MET A 18 14.36 -3.73 -0.70
N TRP A 19 14.89 -2.79 0.10
CA TRP A 19 14.07 -1.90 0.92
C TRP A 19 13.22 -0.96 0.07
N GLY A 20 13.78 -0.43 -1.02
CA GLY A 20 13.04 0.37 -2.01
C GLY A 20 11.88 -0.41 -2.62
N ILE A 21 12.15 -1.63 -3.09
CA ILE A 21 11.12 -2.55 -3.62
C ILE A 21 10.05 -2.84 -2.56
N LYS A 22 10.47 -3.10 -1.32
CA LYS A 22 9.54 -3.38 -0.22
C LYS A 22 8.62 -2.20 0.08
N LYS A 23 9.14 -0.97 0.09
CA LYS A 23 8.33 0.23 0.27
C LYS A 23 7.29 0.38 -0.83
N GLN A 24 7.71 0.21 -2.08
CA GLN A 24 6.79 0.28 -3.22
C GLN A 24 5.72 -0.80 -3.17
N ASP A 25 6.08 -2.06 -2.83
CA ASP A 25 5.11 -3.15 -2.63
C ASP A 25 4.11 -2.83 -1.51
N LEU A 26 4.56 -2.26 -0.39
CA LEU A 26 3.67 -1.86 0.70
C LEU A 26 2.71 -0.75 0.29
N ASP A 27 3.16 0.24 -0.48
CA ASP A 27 2.30 1.31 -0.96
C ASP A 27 1.29 0.81 -2.00
N MET A 28 1.71 -0.07 -2.92
CA MET A 28 0.82 -0.75 -3.86
C MET A 28 -0.21 -1.62 -3.13
N LYS A 29 0.18 -2.34 -2.08
CA LYS A 29 -0.75 -3.13 -1.24
C LYS A 29 -1.75 -2.25 -0.51
N LYS A 30 -1.33 -1.11 0.04
CA LYS A 30 -2.26 -0.14 0.65
C LYS A 30 -3.29 0.35 -0.37
N ARG A 31 -2.84 0.70 -1.58
CA ARG A 31 -3.73 1.12 -2.67
C ARG A 31 -4.70 0.00 -3.08
N LEU A 32 -4.21 -1.23 -3.23
CA LEU A 32 -5.01 -2.39 -3.57
C LEU A 32 -6.07 -2.70 -2.49
N SER A 33 -5.73 -2.61 -1.21
CA SER A 33 -6.68 -2.82 -0.12
C SER A 33 -7.82 -1.78 -0.14
N LYS A 34 -7.51 -0.52 -0.45
CA LYS A 34 -8.53 0.54 -0.61
C LYS A 34 -9.44 0.28 -1.81
N MET A 35 -8.88 -0.17 -2.93
CA MET A 35 -9.66 -0.56 -4.12
C MET A 35 -10.61 -1.72 -3.81
N LYS A 36 -10.13 -2.79 -3.15
CA LYS A 36 -10.98 -3.91 -2.74
C LYS A 36 -12.12 -3.50 -1.81
N LEU A 37 -11.86 -2.58 -0.89
CA LEU A 37 -12.90 -2.04 -0.01
C LEU A 37 -13.94 -1.24 -0.81
N LEU A 38 -13.49 -0.42 -1.76
CA LEU A 38 -14.38 0.34 -2.65
C LEU A 38 -15.24 -0.59 -3.51
N ASP A 39 -14.65 -1.63 -4.11
CA ASP A 39 -15.38 -2.64 -4.88
C ASP A 39 -16.45 -3.32 -4.01
N SER A 40 -16.10 -3.65 -2.77
CA SER A 40 -17.04 -4.26 -1.81
C SER A 40 -18.19 -3.32 -1.46
N LEU A 41 -17.94 -2.01 -1.35
CA LEU A 41 -18.99 -1.01 -1.12
C LEU A 41 -19.88 -0.82 -2.35
N ILE A 42 -19.32 -0.85 -3.55
CA ILE A 42 -20.07 -0.70 -4.80
C ILE A 42 -20.91 -1.94 -5.11
N ALA A 43 -20.41 -3.13 -4.76
CA ALA A 43 -21.10 -4.39 -5.01
C ALA A 43 -22.27 -4.66 -4.05
N LYS A 44 -22.46 -3.85 -3.00
CA LYS A 44 -23.60 -4.01 -2.11
C LYS A 44 -24.91 -3.77 -2.87
N PRO A 45 -25.86 -4.72 -2.84
CA PRO A 45 -27.15 -4.56 -3.51
C PRO A 45 -28.09 -3.62 -2.75
N GLU A 46 -27.84 -3.41 -1.46
CA GLU A 46 -28.61 -2.52 -0.60
C GLU A 46 -28.11 -1.06 -0.72
N PRO A 47 -28.99 -0.06 -0.55
CA PRO A 47 -28.55 1.32 -0.44
C PRO A 47 -27.53 1.50 0.68
N LEU A 48 -26.41 2.13 0.37
CA LEU A 48 -25.38 2.42 1.34
C LEU A 48 -25.91 3.39 2.40
N ALA A 49 -25.55 3.15 3.66
CA ALA A 49 -25.84 4.11 4.71
C ALA A 49 -25.08 5.43 4.46
N ALA A 50 -25.56 6.54 5.03
CA ALA A 50 -24.95 7.87 4.80
C ALA A 50 -23.43 7.91 5.13
N TYR A 51 -23.00 7.16 6.15
CA TYR A 51 -21.58 7.05 6.49
C TYR A 51 -20.77 6.23 5.48
N GLU A 52 -21.39 5.22 4.85
CA GLU A 52 -20.76 4.39 3.82
C GLU A 52 -20.64 5.14 2.50
N GLU A 53 -21.65 5.94 2.12
CA GLU A 53 -21.57 6.85 0.99
C GLU A 53 -20.46 7.90 1.19
N GLY A 54 -20.36 8.47 2.39
CA GLY A 54 -19.27 9.38 2.75
C GLY A 54 -17.90 8.71 2.64
N LEU A 55 -17.77 7.48 3.13
CA LEU A 55 -16.54 6.69 3.02
C LEU A 55 -16.21 6.35 1.56
N LYS A 56 -17.19 5.93 0.77
CA LYS A 56 -17.05 5.61 -0.66
C LYS A 56 -16.54 6.82 -1.43
N LYS A 57 -17.12 8.00 -1.23
CA LYS A 57 -16.67 9.24 -1.86
C LYS A 57 -15.22 9.56 -1.48
N LYS A 58 -14.87 9.48 -0.18
CA LYS A 58 -13.50 9.72 0.29
C LYS A 58 -12.48 8.75 -0.32
N LEU A 59 -12.85 7.47 -0.44
CA LEU A 59 -12.00 6.45 -1.08
C LEU A 59 -11.77 6.74 -2.57
N ILE A 60 -12.81 7.17 -3.28
CA ILE A 60 -12.69 7.57 -4.69
C ILE A 60 -11.76 8.78 -4.82
N ASP A 61 -11.96 9.83 -4.02
CA ASP A 61 -11.13 11.03 -4.05
C ASP A 61 -9.66 10.68 -3.76
N GLU A 62 -9.39 9.82 -2.79
CA GLU A 62 -8.03 9.39 -2.42
C GLU A 62 -7.37 8.50 -3.50
N LEU A 63 -8.14 7.64 -4.18
CA LEU A 63 -7.61 6.75 -5.23
C LEU A 63 -7.37 7.46 -6.56
N MET A 64 -8.11 8.53 -6.83
CA MET A 64 -8.09 9.31 -8.08
C MET A 64 -7.24 10.58 -7.98
N SER A 65 -6.86 11.03 -6.78
CA SER A 65 -5.89 12.10 -6.59
C SER A 65 -4.49 11.55 -6.92
N ASN A 66 -3.94 11.98 -8.06
CA ASN A 66 -2.60 11.61 -8.54
C ASN A 66 -1.48 12.23 -7.69
#